data_AF-A0A7V4FKF7-F1
#
_entry.id   AF-A0A7V4FKF7-F1
#
_cell.length_a   1.000
_cell.length_b   1.000
_cell.length_c   1.000
_cell.angle_alpha   90.00
_cell.angle_beta   90.00
_cell.angle_gamma   90.00
#
_symmetry.space_group_name_H-M   'P 1'
#
loop_
_entity.id
_entity.type
_entity.pdbx_description
1 polymer ?
#
loop_
_entity_poly.entity_id
_entity_poly.type
_entity_poly.pdbx_seq_one_letter_code
_entity_poly.pdbx_strand_id
1 'polypeptide(L)'
;MMDLIKNATFKVILFGTIIAVILIFITFNWLIEFSSFSVGIAKGILGVALVWIFDEYGLKEIDTIKELKKGNIAYALFLLGFFIVIAAAIINS
;
A
#
# COMPACT_ATOMS: atom_id res chain seq x y z
N MET A 1 13.70 8.12 13.51
CA MET A 1 13.54 6.65 13.35
C MET A 1 12.56 6.07 14.37
N MET A 2 12.65 6.46 15.65
CA MET A 2 11.72 5.98 16.70
C MET A 2 10.26 6.44 16.50
N ASP A 3 10.04 7.59 15.86
CA ASP A 3 8.69 8.11 15.56
C ASP A 3 8.01 7.37 14.39
N LEU A 4 8.79 6.93 13.40
CA LEU A 4 8.29 6.12 12.28
C LEU A 4 7.77 4.76 12.74
N ILE A 5 8.51 4.10 13.65
CA ILE A 5 8.12 2.79 14.20
C ILE A 5 6.84 2.88 15.04
N LYS A 6 6.50 4.06 15.58
CA LYS A 6 5.24 4.26 16.32
C LYS A 6 4.04 4.49 15.39
N ASN A 7 4.25 4.91 14.14
CA ASN A 7 3.18 5.17 13.18
C ASN A 7 2.49 3.86 12.75
N ALA A 8 1.16 3.79 12.95
CA ALA A 8 0.37 2.61 12.60
C ALA A 8 0.40 2.30 11.09
N THR A 9 0.36 3.33 10.25
CA THR A 9 0.42 3.20 8.78
C THR A 9 1.74 2.61 8.34
N PHE A 10 2.85 3.08 8.91
CA PHE A 10 4.18 2.52 8.65
C PHE A 10 4.27 1.03 9.04
N LYS A 11 3.69 0.64 10.19
CA LYS A 11 3.65 -0.78 10.60
C LYS A 11 2.87 -1.65 9.61
N VAL A 12 1.73 -1.16 9.10
CA VAL A 12 0.93 -1.88 8.11
C VAL A 12 1.70 -2.06 6.81
N ILE A 13 2.37 -1.02 6.32
CA ILE A 13 3.22 -1.09 5.11
C ILE A 13 4.37 -2.07 5.32
N LEU A 14 5.06 -2.00 6.46
CA LEU A 14 6.17 -2.90 6.79
C LEU A 14 5.71 -4.36 6.86
N PHE A 15 4.61 -4.62 7.55
CA PHE A 15 4.02 -5.96 7.67
C PHE A 15 3.60 -6.50 6.30
N GLY A 16 2.92 -5.69 5.49
CA GLY A 16 2.56 -6.05 4.12
C GLY A 16 3.80 -6.39 3.28
N THR A 17 4.87 -5.58 3.39
CA THR A 17 6.12 -5.81 2.67
C THR A 17 6.75 -7.16 3.04
N ILE A 18 6.77 -7.51 4.32
CA ILE A 18 7.27 -8.81 4.79
C ILE A 18 6.45 -9.95 4.19
N ILE A 19 5.12 -9.85 4.20
CA ILE A 19 4.23 -10.84 3.59
C ILE A 19 4.54 -10.99 2.09
N ALA A 20 4.69 -9.88 1.37
CA ALA A 20 4.96 -9.91 -0.06
C ALA A 20 6.30 -10.59 -0.38
N VAL A 21 7.35 -10.33 0.39
CA VAL A 21 8.65 -10.99 0.23
C VAL A 21 8.54 -12.50 0.46
N ILE A 22 7.82 -12.92 1.50
CA ILE A 22 7.59 -14.35 1.79
C ILE A 22 6.81 -15.00 0.64
N LEU A 23 5.76 -14.36 0.15
CA LEU A 23 4.96 -14.87 -0.98
C LEU A 23 5.78 -14.98 -2.26
N ILE A 24 6.59 -13.98 -2.59
CA ILE A 24 7.51 -14.04 -3.73
C ILE A 24 8.48 -15.20 -3.57
N PHE A 25 9.11 -15.34 -2.39
CA PHE A 25 10.03 -16.44 -2.14
C PHE A 25 9.35 -17.80 -2.33
N ILE A 26 8.14 -17.98 -1.79
CA ILE A 26 7.42 -19.26 -1.92
C ILE A 26 7.02 -19.53 -3.38
N THR A 27 6.43 -18.53 -4.05
CA THR A 27 5.92 -18.72 -5.41
C THR A 27 7.02 -18.93 -6.43
N PHE A 28 8.15 -18.25 -6.32
CA PHE A 28 9.26 -18.45 -7.26
C PHE A 28 10.02 -19.78 -7.05
N ASN A 29 9.95 -20.40 -5.87
CA ASN A 29 10.63 -21.67 -5.60
C ASN A 29 9.74 -22.90 -5.78
N TRP A 30 8.45 -22.82 -5.43
CA TRP A 30 7.57 -24.01 -5.41
C TRP A 30 6.30 -23.87 -6.25
N LEU A 31 5.83 -22.65 -6.53
CA LEU A 31 4.50 -22.40 -7.09
C LEU A 31 4.55 -21.31 -8.17
N ILE A 32 5.34 -21.56 -9.22
CA ILE A 32 5.69 -20.56 -10.26
C ILE A 32 4.46 -19.98 -10.96
N GLU A 33 3.38 -20.77 -11.10
CA GLU A 33 2.12 -20.35 -11.74
C GLU A 33 1.42 -19.22 -10.97
N PHE A 34 1.70 -19.06 -9.67
CA PHE A 34 1.14 -18.00 -8.81
C PHE A 34 2.12 -16.84 -8.59
N SER A 35 3.26 -16.80 -9.29
CA SER A 35 4.28 -15.76 -9.14
C SER A 35 3.78 -14.37 -9.50
N SER A 36 2.97 -14.24 -10.57
CA SER A 36 2.37 -12.98 -10.99
C SER A 36 1.49 -12.38 -9.88
N PHE A 37 0.67 -13.18 -9.22
CA PHE A 37 -0.15 -12.70 -8.09
C PHE A 37 0.71 -12.13 -6.95
N SER A 38 1.80 -12.79 -6.59
CA SER A 38 2.71 -12.33 -5.52
C SER A 38 3.43 -11.04 -5.89
N VAL A 39 3.88 -10.92 -7.14
CA VAL A 39 4.47 -9.69 -7.69
C VAL A 39 3.43 -8.55 -7.70
N GLY A 40 2.18 -8.85 -8.04
CA GLY A 40 1.08 -7.89 -8.03
C GLY A 40 0.80 -7.34 -6.63
N ILE A 41 0.78 -8.20 -5.61
CA ILE A 41 0.67 -7.77 -4.21
C ILE A 41 1.85 -6.86 -3.83
N ALA A 42 3.08 -7.23 -4.20
CA ALA A 42 4.26 -6.42 -3.89
C ALA A 42 4.21 -5.03 -4.56
N LYS A 43 3.80 -4.97 -5.83
CA LYS A 43 3.57 -3.72 -6.58
C LYS A 43 2.45 -2.89 -5.92
N GLY A 44 1.38 -3.52 -5.46
CA GLY A 44 0.27 -2.85 -4.77
C GLY A 44 0.71 -2.21 -3.45
N ILE A 45 1.50 -2.93 -2.65
CA ILE A 45 2.07 -2.39 -1.40
C ILE A 45 3.03 -1.23 -1.70
N LEU A 46 3.86 -1.33 -2.74
CA LEU A 46 4.70 -0.22 -3.19
C LEU A 46 3.87 1.01 -3.56
N GLY A 47 2.78 0.83 -4.30
CA GLY A 47 1.86 1.91 -4.65
C GLY A 47 1.26 2.60 -3.40
N VAL A 48 0.79 1.80 -2.44
CA VAL A 48 0.27 2.32 -1.16
C VAL A 48 1.36 3.06 -0.37
N ALA A 49 2.58 2.53 -0.34
CA ALA A 49 3.70 3.15 0.33
C ALA A 49 4.08 4.50 -0.29
N LEU A 50 4.05 4.61 -1.62
CA LEU A 50 4.29 5.87 -2.33
C LEU A 50 3.22 6.93 -2.02
N VAL A 51 1.95 6.52 -1.99
CA VAL A 51 0.85 7.43 -1.60
C VAL A 51 1.05 7.90 -0.16
N TRP A 52 1.40 7.02 0.78
CA TRP A 52 1.67 7.40 2.16
C TRP A 52 2.88 8.34 2.29
N ILE A 53 3.97 8.09 1.55
CA ILE A 53 5.13 8.99 1.53
C ILE A 53 4.74 10.37 1.00
N PHE A 54 3.93 10.42 -0.06
CA PHE A 54 3.47 11.70 -0.61
C PHE A 54 2.57 12.44 0.39
N ASP A 55 1.68 11.73 1.07
CA ASP A 55 0.81 12.30 2.11
C ASP A 55 1.62 12.87 3.28
N GLU A 56 2.53 12.08 3.85
CA GLU A 56 3.30 12.43 5.05
C GLU A 56 4.36 13.52 4.76
N TYR A 57 5.00 13.48 3.59
CA TYR A 57 6.14 14.36 3.28
C TYR A 57 5.82 15.47 2.28
N GLY A 58 4.89 15.24 1.35
CA GLY A 58 4.49 16.19 0.31
C GLY A 58 3.32 17.09 0.71
N LEU A 59 2.43 16.62 1.58
CA LEU A 59 1.23 17.34 2.02
C LEU A 59 1.25 17.68 3.52
N LYS A 60 2.42 18.06 4.06
CA LYS A 60 2.59 18.35 5.50
C LYS A 60 1.63 19.40 6.10
N GLU A 61 1.08 20.27 5.26
CA GLU A 61 0.17 21.34 5.68
C GLU A 61 -1.28 20.85 5.88
N ILE A 62 -1.62 19.69 5.31
CA ILE A 62 -2.98 19.15 5.30
C ILE A 62 -2.98 17.83 6.08
N ASP A 63 -3.80 17.77 7.13
CA ASP A 63 -4.12 16.49 7.78
C ASP A 63 -5.18 15.77 6.93
N THR A 64 -4.71 14.98 5.97
CA THR A 64 -5.55 14.28 4.99
C THR A 64 -6.60 13.41 5.66
N ILE A 65 -6.25 12.68 6.73
CA ILE A 65 -7.21 11.83 7.45
C ILE A 65 -8.29 12.67 8.13
N LYS A 66 -7.94 13.82 8.69
CA LYS A 66 -8.92 14.75 9.27
C LYS A 66 -9.82 15.37 8.21
N GLU A 67 -9.29 15.73 7.04
CA GLU A 67 -10.09 16.23 5.92
C GLU A 67 -11.04 15.16 5.36
N LEU A 68 -10.56 13.93 5.17
CA LEU A 68 -11.38 12.81 4.68
C LEU A 68 -12.54 12.49 5.64
N LYS A 69 -12.36 12.68 6.95
CA LYS A 69 -13.41 12.49 7.95
C LYS A 69 -14.51 13.55 7.91
N LYS A 70 -14.32 14.69 7.23
CA LYS A 70 -15.35 15.74 7.12
C LYS A 70 -16.48 15.37 6.16
N GLY A 71 -16.27 14.40 5.27
CA GLY A 71 -17.30 13.99 4.31
C GLY A 71 -17.06 12.60 3.73
N ASN A 72 -18.13 11.79 3.73
CA ASN A 72 -18.08 10.39 3.29
C ASN A 72 -17.66 10.23 1.82
N ILE A 73 -17.95 11.22 0.97
CA ILE A 73 -17.61 11.19 -0.46
C ILE A 73 -16.09 11.25 -0.66
N ALA A 74 -15.40 12.13 0.06
CA ALA A 74 -13.94 12.28 -0.06
C ALA A 74 -13.23 11.00 0.39
N TYR A 75 -13.68 10.41 1.51
CA TYR A 75 -13.19 9.11 1.97
C TYR A 75 -13.44 7.99 0.95
N ALA A 76 -14.63 7.92 0.34
CA ALA A 76 -14.95 6.92 -0.67
C ALA A 76 -14.08 7.06 -1.92
N LEU A 77 -13.83 8.29 -2.40
CA LEU A 77 -12.94 8.55 -3.53
C LEU A 77 -11.48 8.16 -3.22
N PHE A 78 -11.02 8.45 -2.00
CA PHE A 78 -9.68 8.07 -1.55
C PHE A 78 -9.52 6.54 -1.49
N LEU A 79 -10.50 5.84 -0.95
CA LEU A 79 -10.52 4.37 -0.91
C LEU A 79 -10.57 3.76 -2.31
N LEU A 80 -11.39 4.34 -3.19
CA LEU A 80 -11.46 3.92 -4.59
C LEU A 80 -10.10 4.07 -5.29
N GLY A 81 -9.38 5.18 -5.04
CA GLY A 81 -8.03 5.39 -5.55
C GLY A 81 -7.07 4.26 -5.14
N PHE A 82 -7.10 3.83 -3.87
CA PHE A 82 -6.31 2.68 -3.43
C PHE A 82 -6.68 1.38 -4.13
N PHE A 83 -7.97 1.11 -4.31
CA PHE A 83 -8.41 -0.08 -5.04
C PHE A 83 -7.96 -0.06 -6.51
N ILE A 84 -7.98 1.10 -7.15
CA ILE A 84 -7.46 1.25 -8.52
C ILE A 84 -5.96 0.99 -8.57
N VAL A 85 -5.18 1.51 -7.63
CA VAL A 85 -3.72 1.26 -7.55
C VAL A 85 -3.43 -0.24 -7.39
N ILE A 86 -4.17 -0.91 -6.49
CA ILE A 86 -4.01 -2.34 -6.25
C ILE A 86 -4.43 -3.15 -7.49
N ALA A 87 -5.57 -2.80 -8.12
CA ALA A 87 -6.03 -3.47 -9.33
C ALA A 87 -5.05 -3.31 -10.49
N ALA A 88 -4.53 -2.10 -10.70
CA ALA A 88 -3.54 -1.82 -11.73
C ALA A 88 -2.23 -2.59 -11.48
N ALA A 89 -1.81 -2.69 -10.22
CA ALA A 89 -0.66 -3.50 -9.84
C ALA A 89 -0.85 -4.98 -10.20
N ILE A 90 -2.02 -5.56 -9.90
CA ILE A 90 -2.33 -6.97 -10.19
C ILE A 90 -2.43 -7.23 -11.70
N ILE A 91 -3.12 -6.38 -12.46
CA ILE A 91 -3.30 -6.59 -13.91
C ILE A 91 -1.96 -6.58 -14.66
N ASN A 92 -1.00 -5.78 -14.19
CA ASN A 92 0.30 -5.58 -14.85
C ASN A 92 1.42 -6.39 -14.18
N SER A 93 1.10 -7.60 -13.69
CA SER A 93 2.00 -8.43 -12.89
C SER A 93 2.74 -9.50 -13.65
#